data_AF-A0A1C4JL09-F1
#
_entry.id   AF-A0A1C4JL09-F1
#
_cell.length_a   1.000
_cell.length_b   1.000
_cell.length_c   1.000
_cell.angle_alpha   90.00
_cell.angle_beta   90.00
_cell.angle_gamma   90.00
#
_symmetry.space_group_name_H-M   'P 1'
#
loop_
_entity.id
_entity.type
_entity.pdbx_description
1 polymer ?
#
loop_
_entity_poly.entity_id
_entity_poly.type
_entity_poly.pdbx_seq_one_letter_code
_entity_poly.pdbx_strand_id
1 'polypeptide(L)'
;MQLPEDQIRAGHIPADLYHRLPPGTDLHKVVIVQQAPRSYTGPIVLTLVIAAGSVAVLLVIAFVVHTIAAAAVSVLSATGGLSYTINRATKTRKDI
;
A
#
# COMPACT_ATOMS: atom_id res chain seq x y z
N MET A 1 -15.68 -8.45 -33.62
CA MET A 1 -16.70 -9.12 -32.78
C MET A 1 -17.07 -8.12 -31.69
N GLN A 2 -18.26 -7.52 -31.78
CA GLN A 2 -18.76 -6.59 -30.75
C GLN A 2 -19.10 -7.38 -29.49
N LEU A 3 -18.61 -6.92 -28.35
CA LEU A 3 -18.77 -7.64 -27.10
C LEU A 3 -20.25 -7.62 -26.65
N PRO A 4 -20.72 -8.64 -25.91
CA PRO A 4 -22.10 -8.73 -25.44
C PRO A 4 -22.56 -7.48 -24.67
N GLU A 5 -21.63 -6.81 -23.96
CA GLU A 5 -21.90 -5.54 -23.28
C GLU A 5 -22.39 -4.41 -24.20
N ASP A 6 -21.91 -4.33 -25.46
CA ASP A 6 -22.34 -3.29 -26.41
C ASP A 6 -23.76 -3.55 -26.91
N GLN A 7 -24.13 -4.82 -27.08
CA GLN A 7 -25.49 -5.20 -27.49
C GLN A 7 -26.51 -4.92 -26.38
N ILE A 8 -26.15 -5.16 -25.11
CA ILE A 8 -27.03 -4.85 -23.98
C ILE A 8 -27.17 -3.34 -23.78
N ARG A 9 -26.09 -2.57 -23.97
CA ARG A 9 -26.15 -1.09 -23.96
C ARG A 9 -27.01 -0.51 -25.09
N ALA A 10 -27.06 -1.20 -26.23
CA ALA A 10 -27.94 -0.86 -27.35
C ALA A 10 -29.40 -1.31 -27.17
N GLY A 11 -29.77 -1.85 -26.00
CA GLY A 11 -31.12 -2.35 -25.73
C GLY A 11 -31.46 -3.66 -26.45
N HIS A 12 -30.45 -4.33 -27.00
CA HIS A 12 -30.60 -5.63 -27.66
C HIS A 12 -30.39 -6.77 -26.66
N ILE A 13 -31.24 -7.80 -26.75
CA ILE A 13 -31.08 -9.02 -25.95
C ILE A 13 -29.92 -9.82 -26.57
N PRO A 14 -28.91 -10.25 -25.80
CA PRO A 14 -27.82 -11.06 -26.33
C PRO A 14 -28.32 -12.37 -26.93
N ALA A 15 -27.80 -12.77 -28.10
CA ALA A 15 -28.16 -14.02 -28.79
C ALA A 15 -28.08 -15.26 -27.88
N ASP A 16 -27.14 -15.26 -26.94
CA ASP A 16 -26.91 -16.35 -25.99
C ASP A 16 -28.02 -16.44 -24.92
N LEU A 17 -28.69 -15.32 -24.64
CA LEU A 17 -29.79 -15.25 -23.67
C LEU A 17 -31.09 -15.80 -24.28
N TYR A 18 -31.29 -15.63 -25.59
CA TYR A 18 -32.44 -16.19 -26.31
C TYR A 18 -32.57 -17.70 -26.14
N HIS A 19 -31.45 -18.42 -26.11
CA HIS A 19 -31.44 -19.88 -25.95
C HIS A 19 -31.76 -20.34 -24.52
N ARG A 20 -31.72 -19.43 -23.55
CA ARG A 20 -32.01 -19.71 -22.14
C ARG A 20 -33.39 -19.24 -21.70
N LEU A 21 -34.15 -18.58 -22.58
CA LEU A 21 -35.51 -18.14 -22.30
C LEU A 21 -36.50 -19.28 -22.53
N PRO A 22 -37.46 -19.49 -21.61
CA PRO A 22 -38.53 -20.48 -21.80
C PRO A 22 -39.34 -20.20 -23.09
N PRO A 23 -39.76 -21.24 -23.82
CA PRO A 23 -40.58 -21.08 -25.02
C PRO A 23 -41.91 -20.39 -24.68
N GLY A 24 -42.32 -19.43 -25.49
CA GLY A 24 -43.53 -18.61 -25.27
C GLY A 24 -43.31 -17.34 -24.43
N THR A 25 -42.07 -17.03 -24.03
CA THR A 25 -41.75 -15.78 -23.33
C THR A 25 -41.80 -14.59 -24.29
N ASP A 26 -42.64 -13.60 -23.98
CA ASP A 26 -42.72 -12.33 -24.69
C ASP A 26 -41.49 -11.46 -24.40
N LEU A 27 -40.63 -11.28 -25.41
CA LEU A 27 -39.37 -10.56 -25.33
C LEU A 27 -39.55 -9.08 -24.98
N HIS A 28 -40.71 -8.49 -25.28
CA HIS A 28 -41.01 -7.10 -24.94
C HIS A 28 -41.30 -6.91 -23.45
N LYS A 29 -41.44 -8.00 -22.68
CA LYS A 29 -41.73 -7.98 -21.23
C LYS A 29 -40.60 -8.57 -20.37
N VAL A 30 -39.45 -8.90 -20.97
CA VAL A 30 -38.31 -9.44 -20.22
C VAL A 30 -37.51 -8.32 -19.59
N VAL A 31 -37.42 -8.31 -18.27
CA VAL A 31 -36.54 -7.40 -17.51
C VAL A 31 -35.27 -8.16 -17.12
N ILE A 32 -34.14 -7.82 -17.74
CA ILE A 32 -32.83 -8.38 -17.41
C ILE A 32 -32.23 -7.56 -16.27
N VAL A 33 -32.30 -8.08 -15.05
CA VAL A 33 -31.67 -7.44 -13.89
C VAL A 33 -30.18 -7.79 -13.90
N GLN A 34 -29.34 -6.83 -14.26
CA GLN A 34 -27.89 -6.97 -14.07
C GLN A 34 -27.56 -6.78 -12.59
N GLN A 35 -27.21 -7.86 -11.91
CA GLN A 35 -26.62 -7.75 -10.59
C GLN A 35 -25.22 -7.16 -10.75
N ALA A 36 -24.91 -6.07 -10.03
CA ALA A 36 -23.56 -5.51 -10.02
C ALA A 36 -22.56 -6.62 -9.67
N PRO A 37 -21.42 -6.73 -10.38
CA PRO A 37 -20.45 -7.78 -10.13
C PRO A 37 -20.04 -7.72 -8.66
N ARG A 38 -20.34 -8.77 -7.88
CA ARG A 38 -19.78 -8.91 -6.54
C ARG A 38 -18.29 -9.14 -6.69
N SER A 39 -17.51 -8.07 -6.56
CA SER A 39 -16.06 -8.13 -6.68
C SER A 39 -15.40 -8.18 -5.31
N TYR A 40 -14.68 -9.26 -5.05
CA TYR A 40 -13.85 -9.42 -3.85
C TYR A 40 -12.51 -8.66 -3.96
N THR A 41 -12.18 -8.13 -5.13
CA THR A 41 -10.92 -7.42 -5.38
C THR A 41 -10.82 -6.15 -4.54
N GLY A 42 -11.91 -5.40 -4.37
CA GLY A 42 -11.94 -4.16 -3.58
C GLY A 42 -11.49 -4.39 -2.13
N PRO A 43 -12.13 -5.31 -1.38
CA PRO A 43 -11.71 -5.66 -0.03
C PRO A 43 -10.26 -6.15 0.08
N ILE A 44 -9.79 -6.98 -0.85
CA ILE A 44 -8.42 -7.51 -0.84
C ILE A 44 -7.38 -6.40 -1.06
N VAL A 45 -7.61 -5.50 -2.01
CA VAL A 45 -6.70 -4.38 -2.25
C VAL A 45 -6.68 -3.45 -1.05
N LEU A 46 -7.85 -3.20 -0.43
CA LEU A 46 -7.93 -2.36 0.77
C LEU A 46 -7.10 -2.92 1.92
N THR A 47 -7.19 -4.22 2.20
CA THR A 47 -6.41 -4.84 3.28
C THR A 47 -4.92 -4.81 2.99
N LEU A 48 -4.51 -5.05 1.75
CA LEU A 48 -3.10 -4.96 1.34
C LEU A 48 -2.56 -3.54 1.51
N VAL A 49 -3.31 -2.52 1.10
CA VAL A 49 -2.90 -1.11 1.24
C VAL A 49 -2.76 -0.73 2.71
N ILE A 50 -3.72 -1.12 3.55
CA ILE A 50 -3.67 -0.83 4.99
C ILE A 50 -2.48 -1.54 5.64
N ALA A 51 -2.26 -2.82 5.34
CA ALA A 51 -1.16 -3.59 5.92
C ALA A 51 0.20 -3.03 5.49
N ALA A 52 0.41 -2.85 4.18
CA ALA A 52 1.66 -2.30 3.64
C ALA A 52 1.91 -0.87 4.13
N GLY A 53 0.88 -0.02 4.14
CA GLY A 53 0.97 1.35 4.65
C GLY A 53 1.34 1.41 6.13
N SER A 54 0.73 0.55 6.95
CA SER A 54 1.05 0.47 8.39
C SER A 54 2.50 0.06 8.62
N VAL A 55 2.99 -0.96 7.90
CA VAL A 55 4.39 -1.39 7.98
C VAL A 55 5.34 -0.27 7.54
N ALA A 56 5.03 0.43 6.45
CA ALA A 56 5.85 1.54 5.97
C ALA A 56 5.94 2.67 7.01
N VAL A 57 4.82 3.04 7.63
CA VAL A 57 4.80 4.07 8.70
C VAL A 57 5.67 3.65 9.88
N LEU A 58 5.57 2.39 10.32
CA LEU A 58 6.40 1.88 11.41
C LEU A 58 7.90 1.91 11.07
N LEU A 59 8.25 1.56 9.83
CA LEU A 59 9.64 1.61 9.36
C LEU A 59 10.18 3.05 9.31
N VAL A 60 9.37 4.02 8.88
CA VAL A 60 9.76 5.43 8.89
C VAL A 60 10.02 5.91 10.32
N ILE A 61 9.15 5.57 11.27
CA ILE A 61 9.33 5.93 12.68
C ILE A 61 10.61 5.29 13.22
N ALA A 62 10.80 3.99 13.00
CA ALA A 62 12.00 3.27 13.44
C ALA A 62 13.28 3.88 12.84
N PHE A 63 13.25 4.24 11.56
CA PHE A 63 14.37 4.89 10.88
C PHE A 63 14.69 6.25 11.50
N VAL A 64 13.68 7.11 11.73
CA VAL A 64 13.89 8.42 12.37
C VAL A 64 14.50 8.26 13.76
N VAL A 65 13.96 7.38 14.60
CA VAL A 65 14.50 7.12 15.93
C VAL A 65 15.95 6.62 15.86
N HIS A 66 16.23 5.69 14.93
CA HIS A 66 17.58 5.19 14.72
C HIS A 66 18.56 6.28 14.30
N THR A 67 18.16 7.17 13.38
CA THR A 67 19.03 8.28 12.93
C THR A 67 19.37 9.24 14.06
N ILE A 68 18.41 9.56 14.94
CA ILE A 68 18.64 10.43 16.10
C ILE A 68 19.60 9.74 17.09
N ALA A 69 19.36 8.46 17.39
CA ALA A 69 20.23 7.69 18.27
C ALA A 69 21.66 7.58 17.72
N ALA A 70 21.81 7.27 16.44
CA ALA A 70 23.10 7.18 15.77
C ALA A 70 23.83 8.53 15.76
N ALA A 71 23.12 9.64 15.51
CA ALA A 71 23.69 10.97 15.57
C ALA A 71 24.22 11.29 16.99
N ALA A 72 23.44 11.02 18.04
CA ALA A 72 23.86 11.23 19.42
C ALA A 72 25.12 10.41 19.76
N VAL A 73 25.15 9.12 19.39
CA VAL A 73 26.31 8.24 19.60
C VAL A 73 27.53 8.75 18.83
N SER A 74 27.36 9.22 17.60
CA SER A 74 28.48 9.75 16.79
C SER A 74 29.13 10.98 17.44
N VAL A 75 28.33 11.90 17.98
CA VAL A 75 28.82 13.11 18.67
C VAL A 75 29.52 12.71 19.97
N LEU A 76 28.94 11.81 20.76
CA LEU A 76 29.56 11.34 22.00
C LEU A 76 30.89 10.62 21.74
N SER A 77 30.97 9.82 20.68
CA SER A 77 32.20 9.12 20.31
C SER A 77 33.29 10.10 19.86
N ALA A 78 32.92 11.10 19.05
CA ALA A 78 33.85 12.15 18.63
C ALA A 78 34.35 13.01 19.79
N THR A 79 33.47 13.40 20.71
CA THR A 79 33.82 14.26 21.87
C THR A 79 34.49 13.49 23.01
N GLY A 80 34.12 12.24 23.24
CA GLY A 80 34.75 11.36 24.24
C GLY A 80 36.23 11.09 23.91
N GLY A 81 36.55 10.89 22.62
CA GLY A 81 37.94 10.81 22.17
C GLY A 81 38.72 12.11 22.43
N LEU A 82 38.13 13.26 22.10
CA LEU A 82 38.73 14.59 22.31
C LEU A 82 39.00 14.90 23.79
N SER A 83 38.02 14.68 24.68
CA SER A 83 38.18 14.93 26.12
C SER A 83 39.26 14.06 26.75
N TYR A 84 39.34 12.77 26.39
CA TYR A 84 40.41 11.90 26.90
C TYR A 84 41.80 12.29 26.36
N THR A 85 41.90 12.72 25.10
CA THR A 85 43.18 13.22 24.56
C THR A 85 43.62 14.56 25.15
N ILE A 86 42.69 15.50 25.37
CA ILE A 86 43.01 16.82 25.95
C ILE A 86 43.44 16.67 27.42
N ASN A 87 42.72 15.85 28.20
CA ASN A 87 43.06 15.59 29.61
C ASN A 87 44.40 14.84 29.80
N ARG A 88 44.79 14.02 28.81
CA ARG A 88 46.10 13.37 28.80
C ARG A 88 47.22 14.35 28.45
N ALA A 89 47.01 15.23 27.48
CA ALA A 89 47.99 16.23 27.04
C ALA A 89 48.29 17.28 28.12
N THR A 90 47.29 17.69 28.91
CA THR A 90 47.52 18.61 30.05
C THR A 90 48.32 17.98 31.17
N LYS A 91 48.27 16.65 31.34
CA LYS A 91 49.05 15.97 32.40
C LYS A 91 50.54 15.84 32.05
N THR A 92 50.91 15.83 30.76
CA THR A 92 52.31 15.68 30.32
C THR A 92 53.08 17.01 30.33
N ARG A 93 52.41 18.16 30.49
CA ARG A 93 53.05 19.49 30.49
C ARG A 93 53.31 20.01 31.92
N LYS A 94 53.88 19.19 32.81
CA LYS A 94 54.29 19.63 34.15
C LYS A 94 55.67 19.10 34.60
N ASP A 95 56.54 18.67 33.69
CA ASP A 95 57.92 18.32 34.05
C ASP A 95 58.90 18.74 32.95
N ILE A 96 59.16 20.06 32.84
CA ILE A 96 60.43 20.66 32.36
C ILE A 96 60.63 21.97 33.14
#